data_AF-A0A9P0D6I2-F1
#
_entry.id   AF-A0A9P0D6I2-F1
#
_cell.length_a   1.000
_cell.length_b   1.000
_cell.length_c   1.000
_cell.angle_alpha   90.00
_cell.angle_beta   90.00
_cell.angle_gamma   90.00
#
_symmetry.space_group_name_H-M   'P 1'
#
loop_
_entity.id
_entity.type
_entity.pdbx_description
1 polymer ?
#
loop_
_entity_poly.entity_id
_entity_poly.type
_entity_poly.pdbx_seq_one_letter_code
_entity_poly.pdbx_strand_id
1 'polypeptide(L)'
;MYFFFNKNKPPASIHCTCGETKRIYKSERKPMKFPYTFTAKLVQFPFRHYVKHNWIWRYYIFGLALSTPVFWYINGLANSPENVAKWAEIKCKEQQEWESKFE
;
A
#
# COMPACT_ATOMS: atom_id res chain seq x y z
N MET A 1 -63.97 9.10 -36.34
CA MET A 1 -63.94 9.45 -34.91
C MET A 1 -62.88 8.58 -34.25
N TYR A 2 -61.81 9.20 -33.77
CA TYR A 2 -60.63 8.53 -33.20
C TYR A 2 -60.95 7.90 -31.83
N PHE A 3 -60.43 6.70 -31.54
CA PHE A 3 -60.13 6.25 -30.18
C PHE A 3 -58.85 5.40 -30.13
N PHE A 4 -57.75 6.11 -29.86
CA PHE A 4 -56.62 5.82 -28.97
C PHE A 4 -56.10 4.39 -28.69
N PHE A 5 -54.76 4.28 -28.86
CA PHE A 5 -53.82 3.26 -28.40
C PHE A 5 -54.08 2.64 -27.01
N ASN A 6 -53.81 1.32 -26.88
CA ASN A 6 -53.06 0.84 -25.71
C ASN A 6 -52.12 -0.34 -26.09
N LYS A 7 -50.82 -0.07 -26.14
CA LYS A 7 -49.73 -1.02 -26.42
C LYS A 7 -49.04 -1.58 -25.16
N ASN A 8 -49.69 -1.57 -23.99
CA ASN A 8 -49.10 -2.08 -22.74
C ASN A 8 -49.94 -3.20 -22.12
N LYS A 9 -50.00 -4.36 -22.78
CA LYS A 9 -50.36 -5.61 -22.12
C LYS A 9 -49.19 -6.59 -22.32
N PRO A 10 -48.35 -6.83 -21.29
CA PRO A 10 -47.32 -7.86 -21.42
C PRO A 10 -48.02 -9.23 -21.54
N PRO A 11 -47.66 -10.07 -22.53
CA PRO A 11 -48.21 -11.41 -22.61
C PRO A 11 -47.64 -12.27 -21.47
N ALA A 12 -48.56 -13.03 -20.88
CA ALA A 12 -48.41 -14.15 -19.97
C ALA A 12 -46.98 -14.64 -19.68
N SER A 13 -46.67 -14.68 -18.38
CA SER A 13 -45.59 -15.43 -17.77
C SER A 13 -45.47 -16.84 -18.36
N ILE A 14 -44.36 -17.10 -19.06
CA ILE A 14 -43.88 -18.44 -19.33
C ILE A 14 -42.58 -18.58 -18.53
N HIS A 15 -42.64 -19.36 -17.46
CA HIS A 15 -41.46 -19.88 -16.77
C HIS A 15 -40.69 -20.80 -17.72
N CYS A 16 -39.38 -20.60 -17.83
CA CYS A 16 -38.43 -21.63 -18.28
C CYS A 16 -37.24 -21.65 -17.32
N THR A 17 -36.93 -22.85 -16.82
CA THR A 17 -35.84 -23.20 -15.90
C THR A 17 -34.45 -22.97 -16.51
N CYS A 18 -33.50 -22.53 -15.68
CA CYS A 18 -32.02 -22.69 -15.74
C CYS A 18 -31.26 -21.36 -15.56
N GLY A 19 -30.48 -21.27 -14.48
CA GLY A 19 -29.50 -20.22 -14.23
C GLY A 19 -29.96 -19.16 -13.24
N GLU A 20 -29.64 -19.36 -11.96
CA GLU A 20 -29.70 -18.30 -10.97
C GLU A 20 -28.67 -17.23 -11.36
N THR A 21 -29.14 -16.18 -12.02
CA THR A 21 -28.35 -14.99 -12.32
C THR A 21 -27.99 -14.33 -11.00
N LYS A 22 -26.78 -14.61 -10.49
CA LYS A 22 -26.20 -13.86 -9.37
C LYS A 22 -26.14 -12.39 -9.78
N ARG A 23 -27.14 -11.60 -9.39
CA ARG A 23 -26.98 -10.15 -9.29
C ARG A 23 -25.76 -9.94 -8.40
N ILE A 24 -24.66 -9.52 -9.00
CA ILE A 24 -23.51 -9.01 -8.25
C ILE A 24 -24.02 -7.74 -7.56
N TYR A 25 -24.59 -7.92 -6.38
CA TYR A 25 -25.10 -6.84 -5.57
C TYR A 25 -23.88 -6.03 -5.17
N LYS A 26 -23.67 -4.90 -5.84
CA LYS A 26 -22.63 -3.94 -5.50
C LYS A 26 -22.97 -3.44 -4.10
N SER A 27 -22.33 -4.04 -3.09
CA SER A 27 -22.50 -3.60 -1.72
C SER A 27 -22.07 -2.14 -1.65
N GLU A 28 -23.03 -1.23 -1.48
CA GLU A 28 -22.74 0.13 -1.07
C GLU A 28 -21.85 0.06 0.18
N ARG A 29 -20.71 0.76 0.15
CA ARG A 29 -19.78 0.80 1.28
C ARG A 29 -20.47 1.55 2.41
N LYS A 30 -21.24 0.83 3.23
CA LYS A 30 -21.87 1.41 4.40
C LYS A 30 -20.74 1.93 5.30
N PRO A 31 -20.76 3.23 5.67
CA PRO A 31 -19.80 3.72 6.64
C PRO A 31 -20.00 2.98 7.97
N MET A 32 -18.89 2.72 8.66
CA MET A 32 -18.89 2.08 9.97
C MET A 32 -19.73 2.90 10.97
N LYS A 33 -20.43 2.23 11.90
CA LYS A 33 -21.33 2.89 12.86
C LYS A 33 -20.65 3.95 13.73
N PHE A 34 -19.36 3.78 14.05
CA PHE A 34 -18.58 4.68 14.89
C PHE A 34 -17.44 5.35 14.09
N PRO A 35 -17.73 6.44 13.32
CA PRO A 35 -16.78 7.07 12.40
C PRO A 35 -15.68 7.92 13.07
N TYR A 36 -15.61 7.92 14.40
CA TYR A 36 -14.66 8.72 15.16
C TYR A 36 -13.51 7.89 15.75
N THR A 37 -13.60 6.56 15.69
CA THR A 37 -12.48 5.70 16.08
C THR A 37 -11.37 5.81 15.04
N PHE A 38 -10.12 5.67 15.49
CA PHE A 38 -8.95 5.79 14.62
C PHE A 38 -9.01 4.80 13.44
N THR A 39 -9.44 3.57 13.71
CA THR A 39 -9.61 2.53 12.69
C THR A 39 -10.71 2.86 11.68
N ALA A 40 -11.83 3.45 12.13
CA ALA A 40 -12.89 3.86 11.23
C ALA A 40 -12.45 5.00 10.29
N LYS A 41 -11.65 5.95 10.79
CA LYS A 41 -11.09 7.03 9.96
C LYS A 41 -10.14 6.50 8.89
N LEU A 42 -9.32 5.49 9.21
CA LEU A 42 -8.47 4.84 8.20
C LEU A 42 -9.31 4.16 7.12
N VAL A 43 -10.30 3.35 7.48
CA VAL A 43 -11.14 2.64 6.49
C VAL A 43 -11.93 3.59 5.59
N GLN A 44 -12.37 4.73 6.13
CA GLN A 44 -13.08 5.76 5.38
C GLN A 44 -12.17 6.62 4.50
N PHE A 45 -10.87 6.66 4.79
CA PHE A 45 -9.95 7.47 4.03
C PHE A 45 -9.82 6.94 2.59
N PRO A 46 -9.98 7.78 1.56
CA PRO A 46 -9.92 7.36 0.17
C PRO A 46 -8.46 7.16 -0.27
N PHE A 47 -7.78 6.15 0.29
CA PHE A 47 -6.38 5.83 -0.01
C PHE A 47 -6.10 5.71 -1.51
N ARG A 48 -7.02 5.08 -2.25
CA ARG A 48 -6.88 4.89 -3.70
C ARG A 48 -6.84 6.21 -4.47
N HIS A 49 -7.50 7.26 -3.98
CA HIS A 49 -7.47 8.58 -4.61
C HIS A 49 -6.09 9.21 -4.40
N TYR A 50 -5.62 9.28 -3.15
CA TYR A 50 -4.33 9.89 -2.84
C TYR A 50 -3.13 9.15 -3.46
N VAL A 51 -3.12 7.82 -3.47
CA VAL A 51 -2.02 7.05 -4.10
C VAL A 51 -1.96 7.28 -5.61
N LYS A 52 -3.11 7.45 -6.29
CA LYS A 52 -3.15 7.66 -7.74
C LYS A 52 -2.80 9.09 -8.17
N HIS A 53 -3.22 10.09 -7.41
CA HIS A 53 -3.06 11.50 -7.77
C HIS A 53 -1.80 12.13 -7.17
N ASN A 54 -1.24 11.58 -6.10
CA ASN A 54 0.00 12.11 -5.53
C ASN A 54 1.21 11.65 -6.37
N TRP A 55 1.83 12.61 -7.04
CA TRP A 55 3.09 12.43 -7.77
C TRP A 55 4.23 11.87 -6.91
N ILE A 56 4.22 12.14 -5.60
CA ILE A 56 5.25 11.72 -4.64
C ILE A 56 5.54 10.21 -4.70
N TRP A 57 4.51 9.36 -4.81
CA TRP A 57 4.69 7.91 -4.78
C TRP A 57 5.42 7.38 -6.02
N ARG A 58 5.26 8.05 -7.16
CA ARG A 58 6.01 7.72 -8.38
C ARG A 58 7.48 8.03 -8.17
N TYR A 59 7.80 9.28 -7.81
CA TYR A 59 9.18 9.72 -7.64
C TYR A 59 9.90 9.08 -6.46
N TYR A 60 9.19 8.72 -5.39
CA TYR A 60 9.77 8.06 -4.22
C TYR A 60 10.31 6.67 -4.56
N ILE A 61 9.54 5.88 -5.33
CA ILE A 61 9.99 4.56 -5.79
C ILE A 61 11.18 4.69 -6.72
N PHE A 62 11.16 5.66 -7.65
CA PHE A 62 12.30 5.90 -8.53
C PHE A 62 13.53 6.39 -7.76
N GLY A 63 13.37 7.26 -6.77
CA GLY A 63 14.45 7.74 -5.91
C GLY A 63 15.09 6.62 -5.09
N LEU A 64 14.28 5.74 -4.49
CA LEU A 64 14.76 4.54 -3.82
C LEU A 64 15.47 3.59 -4.80
N ALA A 65 14.89 3.34 -5.97
CA ALA A 65 15.49 2.46 -6.98
C ALA A 65 16.84 2.98 -7.49
N LEU A 66 16.98 4.29 -7.68
CA LEU A 66 18.24 4.90 -8.15
C LEU A 66 19.29 5.01 -7.04
N SER A 67 18.87 5.25 -5.79
CA SER A 67 19.80 5.36 -4.67
C SER A 67 20.30 3.99 -4.16
N THR A 68 19.48 2.95 -4.26
CA THR A 68 19.84 1.58 -3.84
C THR A 68 21.18 1.07 -4.43
N PRO A 69 21.46 1.16 -5.75
CA PRO A 69 22.75 0.72 -6.29
C PRO A 69 23.92 1.58 -5.82
N VAL A 70 23.71 2.88 -5.60
CA VAL A 70 24.74 3.78 -5.06
C VAL A 70 25.13 3.35 -3.65
N PHE A 71 24.13 3.08 -2.80
CA PHE A 71 24.37 2.58 -1.45
C PHE A 71 24.99 1.19 -1.43
N TRP A 72 24.60 0.30 -2.35
CA TRP A 72 25.20 -1.03 -2.45
C TRP A 72 26.69 -0.97 -2.78
N TYR A 73 27.09 -0.08 -3.69
CA TYR A 73 28.49 0.14 -4.04
C TYR A 73 29.30 0.70 -2.86
N ILE A 74 28.77 1.73 -2.18
CA ILE A 74 29.42 2.31 -1.00
C ILE A 74 29.55 1.27 0.13
N ASN A 75 28.53 0.44 0.33
CA ASN A 75 28.56 -0.61 1.35
C ASN A 75 29.61 -1.69 1.04
N GLY A 76 29.84 -2.01 -0.24
CA GLY A 76 30.93 -2.91 -0.64
C GLY A 76 32.31 -2.34 -0.34
N LEU A 77 32.53 -1.04 -0.61
CA LEU A 77 33.79 -0.36 -0.32
C LEU A 77 34.05 -0.19 1.19
N ALA A 78 33.01 0.10 1.96
CA ALA A 78 33.11 0.27 3.40
C ALA A 78 33.46 -1.04 4.11
N ASN A 79 32.89 -2.17 3.67
CA ASN A 79 33.12 -3.49 4.25
C ASN A 79 34.29 -4.26 3.60
N SER A 80 35.25 -3.57 3.00
CA SER A 80 36.49 -4.21 2.55
C SER A 80 37.22 -4.84 3.75
N PRO A 81 37.86 -6.01 3.59
CA PRO A 81 38.45 -6.75 4.71
C PRO A 81 39.53 -5.93 5.44
N GLU A 82 40.24 -5.06 4.72
CA GLU A 82 41.22 -4.14 5.29
C GLU A 82 40.59 -3.06 6.17
N ASN A 83 39.44 -2.50 5.77
CA ASN A 83 38.74 -1.51 6.58
C ASN A 83 38.15 -2.15 7.83
N VAL A 84 37.61 -3.37 7.72
CA VAL A 84 37.08 -4.12 8.86
C VAL A 84 38.19 -4.43 9.88
N ALA A 85 39.37 -4.85 9.41
CA ALA A 85 40.52 -5.11 10.28
C ALA A 85 40.98 -3.85 11.03
N LYS A 86 41.13 -2.72 10.32
CA LYS A 86 41.48 -1.43 10.95
C LYS A 86 40.43 -0.97 11.97
N TRP A 87 39.16 -1.15 11.66
CA TRP A 87 38.06 -0.83 12.59
C TRP A 87 38.10 -1.72 13.85
N ALA A 88 38.41 -3.01 13.70
CA ALA A 88 38.56 -3.91 14.83
C ALA A 88 39.74 -3.52 15.73
N GLU A 89 40.88 -3.14 15.14
CA GLU A 89 42.04 -2.65 15.88
C GLU A 89 41.75 -1.35 16.65
N ILE A 90 41.04 -0.40 16.02
CA ILE A 90 40.63 0.84 16.67
C ILE A 90 39.70 0.53 17.85
N LYS A 91 38.71 -0.35 17.66
CA LYS A 91 37.77 -0.75 18.71
C LYS A 91 38.47 -1.42 19.90
N CYS A 92 39.48 -2.25 19.64
CA CYS A 92 40.26 -2.89 20.68
C CYS A 92 41.04 -1.86 21.51
N LYS A 93 41.67 -0.87 20.86
CA LYS A 93 42.37 0.23 21.55
C LYS A 93 41.41 1.11 22.34
N GLU A 94 40.27 1.48 21.76
CA GLU A 94 39.22 2.23 22.44
C GLU A 94 38.73 1.49 23.69
N GLN A 95 38.55 0.17 23.63
CA GLN A 95 38.14 -0.63 24.79
C GLN A 95 39.21 -0.63 25.88
N GLN A 96 40.49 -0.80 25.52
CA GLN A 96 41.59 -0.74 26.48
C GLN A 96 41.71 0.65 27.13
N GLU A 97 41.56 1.72 26.34
CA GLU A 97 41.53 3.09 26.84
C GLU A 97 40.33 3.33 27.76
N TRP A 98 39.15 2.80 27.41
CA TRP A 98 37.98 2.82 28.29
C TRP A 98 38.27 2.09 29.59
N GLU A 99 38.72 0.84 29.56
CA GLU A 99 39.04 0.07 30.77
C GLU A 99 40.04 0.79 31.68
N SER A 100 41.13 1.33 31.13
CA SER A 100 42.12 2.11 31.88
C SER A 100 41.59 3.43 32.49
N LYS A 101 40.47 3.95 31.98
CA LYS A 101 39.87 5.21 32.43
C LYS A 101 38.90 5.00 33.60
N PHE A 102 38.45 3.77 33.82
CA PHE A 102 37.50 3.41 34.89
C PHE A 102 38.13 2.56 36.00
N GLU A 103 39.41 2.18 35.87
CA GLU A 103 40.29 1.81 37.00
C GLU A 103 40.85 3.05 37.70
#